data_AF-A0A0C9RP74-F1
#
_entry.id   AF-A0A0C9RP74-F1
#
_cell.length_a   1.000
_cell.length_b   1.000
_cell.length_c   1.000
_cell.angle_alpha   90.00
_cell.angle_beta   90.00
_cell.angle_gamma   90.00
#
_symmetry.space_group_name_H-M   'P 1'
#
loop_
_entity.id
_entity.type
_entity.pdbx_description
1 polymer ?
#
loop_
_entity_poly.entity_id
_entity_poly.type
_entity_poly.pdbx_seq_one_letter_code
_entity_poly.pdbx_strand_id
1 'polypeptide(L)'
;MYRYMHMLQHVYRSKNYTKPNQYVKCFHNPERVVTLHNHFPLACLGSGCTTYAIDTEDAQLQHYRADCVKSLKKTCVQYRENSVLDTKIWRYKDELVDRVTRTLETLG
;
A
#
# COMPACT_ATOMS: atom_id res chain seq x y z
N MET A 1 -17.10 -14.36 -8.16
CA MET A 1 -16.97 -12.89 -8.27
C MET A 1 -15.63 -12.48 -7.64
N TYR A 2 -14.86 -11.59 -8.29
CA TYR A 2 -13.47 -11.15 -7.96
C TYR A 2 -12.29 -12.08 -8.25
N ARG A 3 -12.39 -13.15 -9.05
CA ARG A 3 -11.34 -14.19 -9.19
C ARG A 3 -9.91 -13.64 -9.42
N TYR A 4 -9.77 -12.51 -10.11
CA TYR A 4 -8.49 -11.84 -10.44
C TYR A 4 -8.29 -10.48 -9.74
N MET A 5 -9.22 -10.02 -8.90
CA MET A 5 -9.17 -8.71 -8.23
C MET A 5 -8.69 -8.85 -6.78
N HIS A 6 -7.47 -9.34 -6.60
CA HIS A 6 -6.89 -9.67 -5.29
C HIS A 6 -7.03 -8.53 -4.28
N MET A 7 -6.74 -7.29 -4.69
CA MET A 7 -6.80 -6.12 -3.82
C MET A 7 -8.20 -5.88 -3.22
N LEU A 8 -9.26 -6.11 -4.01
CA LEU A 8 -10.65 -5.95 -3.54
C LEU A 8 -11.08 -7.05 -2.56
N GLN A 9 -10.36 -8.18 -2.51
CA GLN A 9 -10.61 -9.25 -1.53
C GLN A 9 -9.89 -8.99 -0.19
N HIS A 10 -8.90 -8.11 -0.17
CA HIS A 10 -8.06 -7.82 0.99
C HIS A 10 -8.51 -6.53 1.67
N VAL A 11 -9.57 -6.66 2.48
CA VAL A 11 -10.18 -5.55 3.24
C VAL A 11 -9.89 -5.61 4.73
N TYR A 12 -9.07 -6.55 5.18
CA TYR A 12 -8.57 -6.55 6.55
C TYR A 12 -7.14 -6.02 6.55
N ARG A 13 -6.90 -5.01 7.39
CA ARG A 13 -5.55 -4.50 7.68
C ARG A 13 -5.25 -4.59 9.15
N SER A 14 -3.97 -4.49 9.49
CA SER A 14 -3.60 -4.29 10.89
C SER A 14 -4.17 -2.97 11.41
N LYS A 15 -4.67 -2.99 12.65
CA LYS A 15 -4.99 -1.80 13.42
C LYS A 15 -3.73 -1.03 13.82
N ASN A 16 -2.64 -1.76 14.05
CA ASN A 16 -1.38 -1.24 14.56
C ASN A 16 -0.45 -0.89 13.41
N TYR A 17 0.35 0.17 13.59
CA TYR A 17 1.33 0.62 12.61
C TYR A 17 2.76 0.22 13.01
N THR A 18 3.64 0.13 12.02
CA THR A 18 5.08 0.04 12.27
C THR A 18 5.59 1.35 12.87
N LYS A 19 6.78 1.31 13.47
CA LYS A 19 7.42 2.53 13.99
C LYS A 19 7.66 3.54 12.85
N PRO A 20 7.71 4.84 13.14
CA PRO A 20 8.04 5.86 12.15
C PRO A 20 9.29 5.48 11.33
N ASN A 21 9.24 5.77 10.02
CA ASN A 21 10.29 5.46 9.04
C ASN A 21 10.55 3.96 8.77
N GLN A 22 9.75 3.03 9.31
CA GLN A 22 9.88 1.61 9.03
C GLN A 22 8.79 1.10 8.08
N TYR A 23 9.19 0.34 7.06
CA TYR A 23 8.30 -0.27 6.07
C TYR A 23 7.37 0.74 5.36
N VAL A 24 7.78 2.01 5.30
CA VAL A 24 7.05 3.11 4.68
C VAL A 24 6.85 2.89 3.19
N LYS A 25 5.75 3.38 2.61
CA LYS A 25 5.64 3.57 1.17
C LYS A 25 5.46 5.06 0.92
N CYS A 26 6.04 5.55 -0.15
CA CYS A 26 6.04 6.96 -0.47
C CYS A 26 5.78 7.18 -1.95
N PHE A 27 5.27 8.36 -2.27
CA PHE A 27 5.34 8.92 -3.61
C PHE A 27 6.61 9.75 -3.73
N HIS A 28 7.23 9.72 -4.91
CA HIS A 28 8.43 10.49 -5.21
C HIS A 28 8.07 11.63 -6.15
N ASN A 29 8.67 12.80 -5.95
CA ASN A 29 8.60 13.89 -6.92
C ASN A 29 9.62 13.62 -8.04
N PRO A 30 9.18 13.27 -9.27
CA PRO A 30 10.08 12.94 -10.37
C PRO A 30 10.89 14.13 -10.87
N GLU A 31 10.47 15.37 -10.58
CA GLU A 31 11.22 16.57 -10.97
C GLU A 31 12.46 16.80 -10.09
N ARG A 32 12.56 16.11 -8.95
CA ARG A 32 13.61 16.34 -7.96
C ARG A 32 14.48 15.12 -7.69
N VAL A 33 13.90 13.91 -7.70
CA VAL A 33 14.61 12.70 -7.31
C VAL A 33 15.44 12.18 -8.49
N VAL A 34 16.74 12.05 -8.26
CA VAL A 34 17.71 11.55 -9.26
C VAL A 34 17.88 10.03 -9.13
N THR A 35 17.86 9.53 -7.90
CA THR A 35 18.02 8.11 -7.60
C THR A 35 17.10 7.73 -6.47
N LEU A 36 16.40 6.60 -6.60
CA LEU A 36 15.43 6.14 -5.62
C LEU A 36 15.61 4.67 -5.28
N HIS A 37 15.29 4.36 -4.03
CA HIS A 37 14.80 3.05 -3.63
C HIS A 37 13.28 3.11 -3.62
N ASN A 38 12.58 1.99 -3.81
CA ASN A 38 11.12 1.94 -3.85
C ASN A 38 10.41 2.32 -2.52
N HIS A 39 11.17 2.69 -1.49
CA HIS A 39 10.68 3.18 -0.20
C HIS A 39 11.22 4.56 0.19
N PHE A 40 12.27 5.08 -0.45
CA PHE A 40 12.91 6.34 -0.07
C PHE A 40 13.83 6.86 -1.19
N PRO A 41 13.97 8.19 -1.35
CA PRO A 41 14.92 8.75 -2.29
C PRO A 41 16.35 8.58 -1.76
N LEU A 42 17.30 8.33 -2.66
CA LEU A 42 18.73 8.20 -2.36
C LEU A 42 19.49 9.50 -2.70
N ALA A 43 19.10 10.18 -3.77
CA ALA A 43 19.72 11.44 -4.20
C ALA A 43 18.68 12.35 -4.87
N CYS A 44 18.82 13.66 -4.65
CA CYS A 44 17.94 14.69 -5.21
C CYS A 44 18.76 15.81 -5.85
N LEU A 45 18.14 16.54 -6.80
CA LEU A 45 18.74 17.68 -7.47
C LEU A 45 18.95 18.86 -6.51
N GLY A 46 20.10 19.52 -6.65
CA GLY A 46 20.46 20.75 -5.93
C GLY A 46 20.88 20.54 -4.48
N SER A 47 20.01 19.94 -3.66
CA SER A 47 20.21 19.74 -2.23
C SER A 47 19.88 18.32 -1.78
N GLY A 48 20.01 18.05 -0.47
CA GLY A 48 19.49 16.83 0.13
C GLY A 48 17.99 16.63 -0.14
N CYS A 49 17.55 15.38 -0.08
CA CYS A 49 16.15 15.02 -0.24
C CYS A 49 15.35 15.37 1.00
N THR A 50 14.15 15.93 0.80
CA THR A 50 13.19 16.20 1.86
C THR A 50 12.08 15.15 1.82
N THR A 51 11.57 14.75 2.98
CA THR A 51 10.43 13.85 3.13
C THR A 51 9.34 14.51 3.95
N TYR A 52 8.09 14.18 3.63
CA TYR A 52 6.91 14.60 4.38
C TYR A 52 6.12 13.35 4.74
N ALA A 53 5.81 13.19 6.02
CA ALA A 53 4.97 12.11 6.51
C ALA A 53 3.50 12.51 6.34
N ILE A 54 2.67 11.57 5.90
CA ILE A 54 1.22 11.76 5.80
C ILE A 54 0.59 11.18 7.07
N ASP A 55 -0.34 11.92 7.65
CA ASP A 55 -1.08 11.48 8.82
C ASP A 55 -1.96 10.27 8.50
N THR A 56 -2.12 9.39 9.49
CA THR A 56 -2.86 8.13 9.30
C THR A 56 -4.36 8.33 9.06
N GLU A 57 -4.88 9.52 9.35
CA GLU A 57 -6.25 9.93 9.06
C GLU A 57 -6.45 10.15 7.56
N ASP A 58 -5.44 10.69 6.89
CA ASP A 58 -5.43 10.98 5.45
C ASP A 58 -5.03 9.76 4.62
N ALA A 59 -4.00 9.01 5.05
CA ALA A 59 -3.49 7.86 4.32
C ALA A 59 -3.06 6.71 5.22
N GLN A 60 -3.30 5.48 4.76
CA GLN A 60 -2.94 4.27 5.49
C GLN A 60 -2.50 3.19 4.51
N LEU A 61 -1.58 2.34 4.97
CA LEU A 61 -1.11 1.21 4.17
C LEU A 61 -2.01 -0.01 4.36
N GLN A 62 -2.61 -0.45 3.27
CA GLN A 62 -3.24 -1.76 3.19
C GLN A 62 -2.16 -2.80 2.91
N HIS A 63 -2.01 -3.77 3.81
CA HIS A 63 -1.00 -4.82 3.64
C HIS A 63 -1.64 -6.06 3.02
N TYR A 64 -1.20 -6.43 1.81
CA TYR A 64 -1.79 -7.50 1.03
C TYR A 64 -1.08 -8.86 1.17
N ARG A 65 -0.08 -8.98 2.04
CA ARG A 65 0.65 -10.25 2.19
C ARG A 65 -0.14 -11.21 3.08
N ALA A 66 -0.13 -12.47 2.69
CA ALA A 66 -0.68 -13.57 3.49
C ALA A 66 0.09 -13.81 4.79
N ASP A 67 1.38 -13.45 4.83
CA ASP A 67 2.25 -13.67 6.00
C ASP A 67 3.31 -12.58 6.18
N CYS A 68 3.90 -12.58 7.36
CA CYS A 68 4.91 -11.70 7.87
C CYS A 68 6.23 -11.80 7.10
N VAL A 69 6.86 -10.66 6.87
CA VAL A 69 8.26 -10.63 6.42
C VAL A 69 9.19 -11.13 7.53
N LYS A 70 10.28 -11.80 7.15
CA LYS A 70 11.25 -12.43 8.07
C LYS A 70 11.72 -11.48 9.17
N SER A 71 11.97 -10.22 8.82
CA SER A 71 12.45 -9.18 9.76
C SER A 71 11.41 -8.77 10.81
N LEU A 72 10.12 -9.01 10.60
CA LEU A 72 9.05 -8.72 11.56
C LEU A 72 8.56 -9.97 12.31
N LYS A 73 9.10 -11.17 12.05
CA LYS A 73 8.53 -12.44 12.57
C LYS A 73 8.27 -12.43 14.08
N LYS A 74 9.15 -11.81 14.87
CA LYS A 74 9.02 -11.72 16.34
C LYS A 74 7.88 -10.82 16.81
N THR A 75 7.56 -9.77 16.06
CA THR A 75 6.55 -8.76 16.42
C THR A 75 5.29 -8.85 15.57
N CYS A 76 5.26 -9.74 14.57
CA CYS A 76 4.20 -9.73 13.57
C CYS A 76 2.85 -10.23 14.07
N VAL A 77 2.86 -11.07 15.11
CA VAL A 77 1.64 -11.56 15.77
C VAL A 77 0.72 -10.39 16.14
N GLN A 78 1.28 -9.31 16.70
CA GLN A 78 0.53 -8.11 17.08
C GLN A 78 -0.10 -7.38 15.89
N TYR A 79 0.42 -7.57 14.68
CA TYR A 79 -0.13 -6.95 13.46
C TYR A 79 -1.19 -7.83 12.81
N ARG A 80 -1.00 -9.16 12.82
CA ARG A 80 -1.93 -10.14 12.23
C ARG A 80 -3.17 -10.34 13.08
N GLU A 81 -3.01 -10.48 14.39
CA GLU A 81 -4.14 -10.76 15.30
C GLU A 81 -5.00 -9.52 15.56
N ASN A 82 -4.39 -8.33 15.53
CA ASN A 82 -5.12 -7.06 15.66
C ASN A 82 -5.45 -6.49 14.28
N SER A 83 -6.43 -7.08 13.61
CA SER A 83 -6.93 -6.59 12.32
C SER A 83 -8.27 -5.86 12.44
N VAL A 84 -8.52 -4.94 11.51
CA VAL A 84 -9.78 -4.21 11.37
C VAL A 84 -10.26 -4.28 9.93
N LEU A 85 -11.58 -4.34 9.77
CA LEU A 85 -12.22 -4.26 8.46
C LEU A 85 -12.13 -2.82 7.92
N ASP A 86 -11.68 -2.69 6.69
CA ASP A 86 -11.50 -1.43 5.99
C ASP A 86 -11.93 -1.58 4.52
N THR A 87 -13.13 -1.09 4.25
CA THR A 87 -13.78 -1.20 2.94
C THR A 87 -13.54 0.01 2.06
N LYS A 88 -12.63 0.94 2.43
CA LYS A 88 -12.37 2.14 1.63
C LYS A 88 -11.94 1.82 0.19
N ILE A 89 -11.25 0.69 -0.03
CA ILE A 89 -10.86 0.23 -1.37
C ILE A 89 -12.08 -0.08 -2.26
N TRP A 90 -13.25 -0.32 -1.66
CA TRP A 90 -14.48 -0.57 -2.41
C TRP A 90 -15.18 0.68 -2.92
N ARG A 91 -14.68 1.89 -2.62
CA ARG A 91 -15.28 3.15 -3.07
C ARG A 91 -15.59 3.18 -4.58
N TYR A 92 -14.74 2.56 -5.39
CA TYR A 92 -14.88 2.47 -6.85
C TYR A 92 -15.01 1.03 -7.35
N LYS A 93 -15.44 0.12 -6.48
CA LYS A 93 -15.46 -1.32 -6.77
C LYS A 93 -16.27 -1.65 -8.00
N ASP A 94 -17.50 -1.14 -8.08
CA ASP A 94 -18.43 -1.53 -9.13
C ASP A 94 -17.97 -1.02 -10.50
N GLU A 95 -17.51 0.23 -10.56
CA GLU A 95 -16.92 0.82 -11.76
C GLU A 95 -15.64 0.08 -12.21
N LEU A 96 -14.77 -0.27 -11.27
CA LEU A 96 -13.55 -1.05 -11.57
C LEU A 96 -13.91 -2.45 -12.10
N VAL A 97 -14.84 -3.14 -11.44
CA VAL A 97 -15.30 -4.47 -11.85
C VAL A 97 -15.86 -4.45 -13.25
N ASP A 98 -16.77 -3.51 -13.53
CA ASP A 98 -17.42 -3.37 -14.82
C ASP A 98 -16.42 -3.06 -15.94
N ARG A 99 -15.53 -2.08 -15.75
CA ARG A 99 -14.52 -1.71 -16.76
C ARG A 99 -13.52 -2.83 -17.04
N VAL A 100 -13.04 -3.50 -15.99
CA VAL A 100 -12.08 -4.61 -16.16
C VAL A 100 -12.75 -5.80 -16.83
N THR A 101 -13.99 -6.13 -16.47
CA THR A 101 -14.74 -7.24 -17.08
C THR A 101 -14.93 -7.00 -18.57
N ARG A 102 -15.43 -5.82 -18.96
CA ARG A 102 -15.57 -5.43 -20.38
C ARG A 102 -14.26 -5.50 -21.15
N THR A 103 -13.16 -5.08 -20.53
CA THR A 103 -11.84 -5.13 -21.15
C THR A 103 -11.40 -6.58 -21.37
N LEU A 104 -11.56 -7.46 -20.38
CA LEU A 104 -11.21 -8.87 -20.51
C LEU A 104 -12.07 -9.57 -21.56
N GLU A 105 -13.38 -9.32 -21.58
CA GLU A 105 -14.28 -9.84 -22.62
C GLU A 105 -13.87 -9.40 -24.04
N THR A 106 -13.31 -8.20 -24.18
CA THR A 106 -12.79 -7.70 -25.46
C THR A 106 -11.48 -8.39 -25.87
N LEU A 107 -10.65 -8.77 -24.90
CA LEU A 107 -9.33 -9.37 -25.15
C LEU A 107 -9.36 -10.89 -25.36
N GLY A 108 -10.40 -11.58 -24.88
CA GLY A 108 -10.56 -13.04 -24.94
C GLY A 108 -9.93 -13.79 -23.77
#